data_AF-M7B766-F1
#
_entry.id   AF-M7B766-F1
#
_cell.length_a   1.000
_cell.length_b   1.000
_cell.length_c   1.000
_cell.angle_alpha   90.00
_cell.angle_beta   90.00
_cell.angle_gamma   90.00
#
_symmetry.space_group_name_H-M   'P 1'
#
loop_
_entity.id
_entity.type
_entity.pdbx_description
1 polymer ?
#
loop_
_entity_poly.entity_id
_entity_poly.type
_entity_poly.pdbx_seq_one_letter_code
_entity_poly.pdbx_strand_id
1 'polypeptide(L)'
;MQSCLEEHDSYCINGLCAFHNELKKPICRCLTGYSGERCEHLTLNSYALNSYERYIAVGIGAGMLLSGIIALSYCYVRKRCGKLKSPYKV
;
A
#
# COMPACT_ATOMS: atom_id res chain seq x y z
N MET A 1 6.09 -12.92 33.29
CA MET A 1 5.31 -13.46 32.16
C MET A 1 5.37 -14.97 32.27
N GLN A 2 4.27 -15.61 32.64
CA GLN A 2 4.19 -17.06 32.79
C GLN A 2 3.43 -17.62 31.60
N SER A 3 3.78 -18.84 31.16
CA SER A 3 2.98 -19.56 30.16
C SER A 3 1.55 -19.70 30.67
N CYS A 4 0.59 -19.64 29.76
CA CYS A 4 -0.81 -19.85 30.09
C CYS A 4 -1.03 -21.26 30.67
N LEU A 5 -2.04 -21.44 31.52
CA LEU A 5 -2.51 -22.79 31.88
C LEU A 5 -3.09 -23.47 30.62
N GLU A 6 -3.01 -24.80 30.53
CA GLU A 6 -3.48 -25.64 29.39
C GLU A 6 -4.91 -25.30 28.91
N GLU A 7 -5.80 -24.84 29.80
CA GLU A 7 -7.17 -24.44 29.44
C GLU A 7 -7.24 -23.20 28.52
N HIS A 8 -6.18 -22.38 28.50
CA HIS A 8 -6.08 -21.16 27.70
C HIS A 8 -5.11 -21.28 26.53
N ASP A 9 -4.50 -22.44 26.27
CA ASP A 9 -3.58 -22.63 25.15
C ASP A 9 -4.27 -22.45 23.78
N SER A 10 -5.59 -22.67 23.73
CA SER A 10 -6.41 -22.41 22.53
C SER A 10 -6.88 -20.96 22.39
N TYR A 11 -6.54 -20.06 23.33
CA TYR A 11 -6.91 -18.66 23.24
C TYR A 11 -6.21 -17.98 22.06
N CYS A 12 -4.91 -18.19 21.88
CA CYS A 12 -4.16 -17.66 20.75
C CYS A 12 -4.25 -18.63 19.55
N ILE A 13 -4.79 -18.17 18.42
CA ILE A 13 -4.98 -19.01 17.23
C ILE A 13 -3.64 -19.21 16.49
N ASN A 14 -2.96 -18.10 16.21
CA ASN A 14 -1.69 -18.08 15.46
C ASN A 14 -0.60 -17.32 16.25
N GLY A 15 -0.33 -17.78 17.48
CA GLY A 15 0.60 -17.07 18.36
C GLY A 15 0.94 -17.85 19.62
N LEU A 16 1.81 -17.24 20.42
CA LEU A 16 2.20 -17.77 21.73
C LEU A 16 1.38 -17.09 22.83
N CYS A 17 0.76 -17.90 23.70
CA CYS A 17 0.01 -17.40 24.84
C CYS A 17 0.91 -17.02 26.00
N ALA A 18 0.60 -15.91 26.65
CA ALA A 18 1.23 -15.52 27.91
C ALA A 18 0.23 -14.90 28.88
N PHE A 19 0.37 -15.19 30.17
CA PHE A 19 -0.50 -14.64 31.18
C PHE A 19 0.04 -13.33 31.76
N HIS A 20 -0.79 -12.29 31.77
CA HIS A 20 -0.47 -11.00 32.34
C HIS A 20 -1.06 -10.89 33.75
N ASN A 21 -0.19 -11.03 34.76
CA ASN A 21 -0.59 -11.17 36.18
C ASN A 21 -1.41 -9.99 36.71
N GLU A 22 -1.03 -8.75 36.37
CA GLU A 22 -1.69 -7.53 36.87
C GLU A 22 -3.13 -7.37 36.33
N LEU A 23 -3.33 -7.69 35.06
CA LEU A 23 -4.64 -7.62 34.40
C LEU A 23 -5.42 -8.93 34.53
N LYS A 24 -4.83 -9.95 35.15
CA LYS A 24 -5.38 -11.32 35.30
C LYS A 24 -5.97 -11.87 34.00
N LYS A 25 -5.30 -11.62 32.86
CA LYS A 25 -5.80 -11.99 31.53
C LYS A 25 -4.72 -12.62 30.64
N PRO A 26 -5.10 -13.53 29.72
CA PRO A 26 -4.20 -14.00 28.68
C PRO A 26 -3.95 -12.90 27.64
N ILE A 27 -2.72 -12.87 27.11
CA ILE A 27 -2.29 -12.01 26.01
C ILE A 27 -1.56 -12.86 24.97
N CYS A 28 -1.73 -12.52 23.69
CA CYS A 28 -1.12 -13.27 22.59
C CYS A 28 0.07 -12.51 21.98
N ARG A 29 1.16 -13.22 21.74
CA ARG A 29 2.24 -12.78 20.86
C ARG A 29 2.07 -13.44 19.50
N CYS A 30 1.59 -12.68 18.52
CA CYS A 30 1.27 -13.21 17.19
C CYS A 30 2.51 -13.62 16.40
N LEU A 31 2.35 -14.69 15.61
CA LEU A 31 3.28 -15.10 14.57
C LEU A 31 3.32 -14.03 13.46
N THR A 32 4.42 -14.02 12.70
CA THR A 32 4.59 -13.07 11.60
C THR A 32 3.45 -13.19 10.60
N GLY A 33 2.84 -12.05 10.26
CA GLY A 33 1.70 -12.00 9.35
C GLY A 33 0.35 -12.24 10.00
N TYR A 34 0.25 -12.34 11.34
CA TYR A 34 -1.01 -12.38 12.07
C TYR A 34 -1.15 -11.21 13.05
N SER A 35 -2.38 -10.77 13.26
CA SER A 35 -2.78 -9.66 14.13
C SER A 35 -4.17 -9.93 14.71
N GLY A 36 -4.64 -9.07 15.61
CA GLY A 36 -5.85 -9.27 16.41
C GLY A 36 -5.52 -9.68 17.84
N GLU A 37 -6.51 -9.59 18.73
CA GLU A 37 -6.34 -9.90 20.16
C GLU A 37 -5.93 -11.35 20.38
N ARG A 38 -6.42 -12.25 19.51
CA ARG A 38 -6.17 -13.69 19.52
C ARG A 38 -5.34 -14.15 18.32
N CYS A 39 -4.75 -13.22 17.56
CA CYS A 39 -4.04 -13.49 16.32
C CYS A 39 -4.91 -14.17 15.24
N GLU A 40 -6.18 -13.79 15.20
CA GLU A 40 -7.20 -14.32 14.28
C GLU A 40 -7.13 -13.71 12.87
N HIS A 41 -6.57 -12.51 12.72
CA HIS A 41 -6.51 -11.81 11.45
C HIS A 41 -5.16 -12.01 10.76
N LEU A 42 -5.20 -12.39 9.48
CA LEU A 42 -4.01 -12.35 8.64
C LEU A 42 -3.68 -10.89 8.31
N THR A 43 -2.52 -10.43 8.76
CA THR A 43 -1.99 -9.12 8.44
C THR A 43 -1.37 -9.19 7.06
N LEU A 44 -2.20 -8.96 6.05
CA LEU A 44 -1.72 -8.76 4.68
C LEU A 44 -0.78 -7.55 4.73
N ASN A 45 0.52 -7.78 4.50
CA ASN A 45 1.63 -6.83 4.70
C ASN A 45 1.21 -5.37 4.50
N SER A 46 0.79 -4.69 5.58
CA SER A 46 0.42 -3.27 5.54
C SER A 46 1.61 -2.42 5.07
N TYR A 47 2.84 -2.87 5.33
CA TYR A 47 4.06 -2.28 4.80
C TYR A 47 4.16 -2.38 3.25
N ALA A 48 3.80 -3.52 2.67
CA ALA A 48 3.79 -3.69 1.22
C ALA A 48 2.69 -2.87 0.56
N LEU A 49 1.50 -2.82 1.19
CA LEU A 49 0.37 -2.04 0.70
C LEU A 49 0.66 -0.53 0.78
N ASN A 50 1.17 -0.03 1.90
CA ASN A 50 1.57 1.39 2.04
C ASN A 50 2.67 1.79 1.05
N SER A 51 3.64 0.91 0.82
CA SER A 51 4.69 1.15 -0.17
C SER A 51 4.10 1.20 -1.58
N TYR A 52 3.24 0.24 -1.93
CA TYR A 52 2.59 0.14 -3.24
C TYR A 52 1.66 1.34 -3.53
N GLU A 53 0.83 1.76 -2.59
CA GLU A 53 -0.04 2.94 -2.71
C GLU A 53 0.76 4.21 -3.07
N ARG A 54 1.92 4.41 -2.41
CA ARG A 54 2.82 5.53 -2.71
C ARG A 54 3.37 5.44 -4.14
N TYR A 55 3.77 4.27 -4.60
CA TYR A 55 4.26 4.09 -5.97
C TYR A 55 3.18 4.27 -7.02
N ILE A 56 1.95 3.81 -6.76
CA ILE A 56 0.80 4.05 -7.64
C ILE A 56 0.56 5.55 -7.82
N ALA A 57 0.50 6.29 -6.72
CA ALA A 57 0.26 7.74 -6.76
C ALA A 57 1.34 8.47 -7.57
N VAL A 58 2.62 8.10 -7.38
CA VAL A 58 3.74 8.65 -8.15
C VAL A 58 3.61 8.30 -9.64
N GLY A 59 3.26 7.06 -9.97
CA GLY A 59 3.08 6.61 -11.35
C GLY A 59 1.98 7.38 -12.10
N ILE A 60 0.84 7.59 -11.45
CA ILE A 60 -0.28 8.36 -12.02
C ILE A 60 0.13 9.81 -12.26
N GLY A 61 0.76 10.45 -11.26
CA GLY A 61 1.22 11.83 -11.38
C GLY A 61 2.23 12.01 -12.53
N ALA A 62 3.21 11.12 -12.63
CA ALA A 62 4.19 11.15 -13.72
C ALA A 62 3.54 10.95 -15.10
N GLY A 63 2.59 10.01 -15.21
CA GLY A 63 1.87 9.77 -16.47
C GLY A 63 1.03 10.96 -16.92
N MET A 64 0.34 11.64 -16.00
CA MET A 64 -0.44 12.85 -16.31
C MET A 64 0.45 14.00 -16.79
N LEU A 65 1.60 14.19 -16.16
CA LEU A 65 2.56 15.23 -16.56
C LEU A 65 3.16 14.95 -17.94
N LEU A 66 3.60 13.72 -18.19
CA LEU A 66 4.17 13.32 -19.48
C LEU A 66 3.16 13.43 -20.61
N SER A 67 1.93 12.96 -20.40
CA SER A 67 0.87 13.05 -21.41
C SER A 67 0.49 14.50 -21.73
N GLY A 68 0.45 15.39 -20.73
CA GLY A 68 0.25 16.83 -20.93
C GLY A 68 1.36 17.46 -21.77
N ILE A 69 2.63 17.17 -21.48
CA ILE A 69 3.77 17.68 -22.24
C ILE A 69 3.76 17.17 -23.69
N ILE A 70 3.44 15.88 -23.89
CA ILE A 70 3.32 15.29 -25.24
C ILE A 70 2.18 15.96 -26.02
N ALA A 71 1.03 16.17 -25.39
CA ALA A 71 -0.10 16.84 -26.04
C ALA A 71 0.23 18.29 -26.42
N LEU A 72 0.89 19.05 -25.52
CA LEU A 72 1.30 20.43 -25.77
C LEU A 72 2.34 20.52 -26.90
N SER A 73 3.36 19.67 -26.85
CA SER A 73 4.40 19.62 -27.89
C SER A 73 3.82 19.22 -29.25
N TYR A 74 2.94 18.21 -29.30
CA TYR A 74 2.21 17.84 -30.51
C TYR A 74 1.35 18.99 -31.05
N CYS A 75 0.59 19.67 -30.18
CA CYS A 75 -0.20 20.85 -30.57
C CYS A 75 0.69 21.97 -31.11
N TYR A 76 1.84 22.21 -30.47
CA TYR A 76 2.79 23.24 -30.88
C TYR A 76 3.41 22.94 -32.25
N VAL A 77 3.88 21.71 -32.47
CA VAL A 77 4.43 21.25 -33.76
C VAL A 77 3.36 21.35 -34.84
N ARG A 78 2.14 20.86 -34.57
CA ARG A 78 1.04 20.94 -35.53
C ARG A 78 0.69 22.37 -35.90
N LYS A 79 0.68 23.30 -34.93
CA LYS A 79 0.45 24.74 -35.16
C LYS A 79 1.59 25.36 -35.98
N ARG A 80 2.86 25.03 -35.68
CA ARG A 80 4.03 25.49 -36.45
C ARG A 80 4.02 24.96 -37.89
N CYS A 81 3.76 23.68 -38.10
CA CYS A 81 3.66 23.08 -39.44
C CYS A 81 2.46 23.63 -40.23
N GLY A 82 1.32 23.92 -39.58
CA GLY A 82 0.19 24.58 -40.21
C GLY A 82 0.51 26.01 -40.66
N LYS A 83 1.29 26.76 -39.85
CA LYS A 83 1.81 28.08 -40.24
C LYS A 83 2.83 28.01 -41.38
N LEU A 84 3.69 26.99 -41.41
CA LEU A 84 4.70 26.79 -42.47
C LEU A 84 4.09 26.32 -43.80
N LYS A 85 2.92 25.67 -43.78
CA LYS A 85 2.14 25.32 -44.99
C LYS A 85 1.32 26.50 -45.56
N SER A 86 1.20 27.61 -44.81
CA SER A 86 0.42 28.80 -45.20
C SER A 86 1.08 29.83 -46.16
N PRO A 87 2.36 29.75 -46.60
CA PRO A 87 2.93 30.68 -47.59
C PRO A 87 3.05 30.12 -49.03
N TYR A 88 2.63 28.87 -49.31
CA TYR A 88 2.64 28.29 -50.67
C TYR A 88 1.24 27.81 -51.09
N LYS A 89 0.25 28.71 -51.02
CA LYS A 89 -1.00 28.56 -51.76
C LYS A 89 -1.20 29.83 -52.59
N VAL A 90 -0.52 29.87 -53.73
CA VAL A 90 -0.90 30.64 -54.92
C VAL A 90 -2.02 29.86 -55.60
#